data_AF-A0A3D0M1C6-F1
#
_entry.id   AF-A0A3D0M1C6-F1
#
_cell.length_a   1.000
_cell.length_b   1.000
_cell.length_c   1.000
_cell.angle_alpha   90.00
_cell.angle_beta   90.00
_cell.angle_gamma   90.00
#
_symmetry.space_group_name_H-M   'P 1'
#
loop_
_entity.id
_entity.type
_entity.pdbx_description
1 polymer ?
#
loop_
_entity_poly.entity_id
_entity_poly.type
_entity_poly.pdbx_seq_one_letter_code
_entity_poly.pdbx_strand_id
1 'polypeptide(L)'
;MECKNMHGKIWFLDEAPEPEPPLHPSCRCVVLHMESVKAGTATINMTDGADWTLKYEGVLPDYYITMDEIEDLGWRPKKHPKDYVPDKMVTGGIYQNRNGHLPNSPGRIWHEVDINYEQGKRNSQRIVWSNDGLIFVTYDHYATFHEVV
;
A
#
# COMPACT_ATOMS: atom_id res chain seq x y z
N MET A 1 -15.78 21.18 2.40
CA MET A 1 -14.86 20.03 2.42
C MET A 1 -15.30 19.10 3.54
N GLU A 2 -15.52 17.81 3.28
CA GLU A 2 -15.83 16.85 4.35
C GLU A 2 -14.53 16.35 5.00
N CYS A 3 -14.43 16.44 6.33
CA CYS A 3 -13.26 15.95 7.08
C CYS A 3 -12.94 14.48 6.80
N LYS A 4 -13.97 13.67 6.51
CA LYS A 4 -13.83 12.26 6.17
C LYS A 4 -12.92 12.03 4.96
N ASN A 5 -12.95 12.93 3.97
CA ASN A 5 -12.13 12.81 2.77
C ASN A 5 -10.66 13.19 3.00
N MET A 6 -10.36 13.84 4.12
CA MET A 6 -9.01 14.23 4.52
C MET A 6 -8.43 13.32 5.61
N HIS A 7 -9.22 12.36 6.10
CA HIS A 7 -8.79 11.46 7.17
C HIS A 7 -7.68 10.52 6.65
N GLY A 8 -6.49 10.62 7.23
CA GLY A 8 -5.34 9.82 6.79
C GLY A 8 -4.60 10.39 5.59
N LYS A 9 -4.93 11.63 5.16
CA LYS A 9 -4.13 12.36 4.16
C LYS A 9 -2.74 12.66 4.71
N ILE A 10 -1.74 12.45 3.85
CA ILE A 10 -0.32 12.63 4.14
C ILE A 10 0.22 13.77 3.29
N TRP A 11 1.07 14.57 3.91
CA TRP A 11 1.85 15.66 3.32
C TRP A 11 3.32 15.44 3.67
N PHE A 12 4.22 16.01 2.87
CA PHE A 12 5.63 16.07 3.24
C PHE A 12 5.86 17.04 4.41
N LEU A 13 6.98 16.88 5.12
CA LEU A 13 7.32 17.74 6.26
C LEU A 13 7.56 19.20 5.87
N ASP A 14 7.95 19.45 4.62
CA ASP A 14 8.17 20.76 4.03
C ASP A 14 6.97 21.26 3.20
N GLU A 15 5.87 20.51 3.17
CA GLU A 15 4.63 20.87 2.49
C GLU A 15 3.60 21.39 3.51
N ALA A 16 3.00 22.55 3.22
CA ALA A 16 1.89 23.05 4.01
C ALA A 16 0.62 22.22 3.72
N PRO A 17 -0.12 21.73 4.73
CA PRO A 17 -1.34 20.97 4.51
C PRO A 17 -2.38 21.83 3.77
N GLU A 18 -2.88 21.37 2.62
CA GLU A 18 -3.96 22.08 1.91
C GLU A 18 -5.18 21.19 1.71
N PRO A 19 -6.37 21.56 2.23
CA PRO A 19 -6.63 22.65 3.18
C PRO A 19 -6.18 22.34 4.62
N GLU A 20 -5.73 23.37 5.36
CA GLU A 20 -5.46 23.25 6.79
C GLU A 20 -6.77 23.20 7.61
N PRO A 21 -6.87 22.36 8.66
CA PRO A 21 -7.99 22.43 9.59
C PRO A 21 -8.00 23.76 10.37
N PRO A 22 -9.17 24.31 10.74
CA PRO A 22 -10.50 23.68 10.65
C PRO A 22 -11.18 23.84 9.27
N LEU A 23 -11.76 22.76 8.75
CA LEU A 23 -12.42 22.73 7.43
C LEU A 23 -13.89 23.19 7.43
N HIS A 24 -14.49 23.26 8.61
CA HIS A 24 -15.88 23.69 8.85
C HIS A 24 -16.06 24.08 10.33
N PRO A 25 -17.14 24.79 10.72
CA PRO A 25 -17.29 25.34 12.08
C PRO A 25 -17.18 24.33 13.23
N SER A 26 -17.61 23.08 13.00
CA SER A 26 -17.51 21.99 13.99
C SER A 26 -16.30 21.05 13.81
N CYS A 27 -15.29 21.47 13.03
CA CYS A 27 -14.13 20.63 12.71
C CYS A 27 -13.25 20.44 13.95
N ARG A 28 -12.83 19.19 14.17
CA ARG A 28 -11.89 18.80 15.25
C ARG A 28 -10.65 18.09 14.69
N CYS A 29 -10.40 18.21 13.39
CA CYS A 29 -9.24 17.61 12.76
C CYS A 29 -7.96 18.31 13.22
N VAL A 30 -6.89 17.54 13.29
CA VAL A 30 -5.54 18.01 13.58
C VAL A 30 -4.59 17.37 12.58
N VAL A 31 -3.52 18.08 12.24
CA VAL A 31 -2.39 17.53 11.49
C VAL A 31 -1.35 17.10 12.51
N LEU A 32 -0.92 15.85 12.42
CA LEU A 32 0.02 15.24 13.36
C LEU A 32 1.23 14.72 12.60
N HIS A 33 2.37 14.60 13.29
CA HIS A 33 3.49 13.83 12.78
C HIS A 33 3.07 12.36 12.64
N MET A 34 3.37 11.76 11.49
CA MET A 34 3.08 10.36 11.23
C MET A 34 4.03 9.47 12.03
N GLU A 35 3.49 8.40 12.61
CA GLU A 35 4.28 7.31 13.15
C GLU A 35 4.71 6.36 12.03
N SER A 36 6.02 6.12 11.93
CA SER A 36 6.62 5.18 11.00
C SER A 36 6.70 3.77 11.58
N VAL A 37 6.63 2.76 10.72
CA VAL A 37 6.81 1.34 11.05
C VAL A 37 8.19 0.88 10.59
N LYS A 38 8.91 0.15 11.43
CA LYS A 38 10.23 -0.39 11.05
C LYS A 38 10.08 -1.52 10.02
N ALA A 39 10.86 -1.49 8.95
CA ALA A 39 10.91 -2.60 8.00
C ALA A 39 11.22 -3.95 8.69
N GLY A 40 10.49 -4.99 8.32
CA GLY A 40 10.48 -6.30 8.98
C GLY A 40 9.50 -6.42 10.14
N THR A 41 8.63 -5.42 10.33
CA THR A 41 7.58 -5.42 11.38
C THR A 41 6.20 -5.06 10.83
N ALA A 42 6.10 -4.62 9.57
CA ALA A 42 4.81 -4.23 8.99
C ALA A 42 3.99 -5.44 8.52
N THR A 43 4.65 -6.59 8.28
CA THR A 43 4.02 -7.84 7.86
C THR A 43 4.29 -8.97 8.85
N ILE A 44 3.45 -10.02 8.83
CA ILE A 44 3.63 -11.23 9.66
C ILE A 44 4.85 -12.05 9.24
N ASN A 45 5.37 -11.80 8.03
CA ASN A 45 6.51 -12.51 7.44
C ASN A 45 7.87 -11.94 7.87
N MET A 46 7.90 -10.90 8.72
CA MET A 46 9.13 -10.31 9.25
C MET A 46 10.11 -9.94 8.12
N THR A 47 11.34 -10.45 8.16
CA THR A 47 12.38 -10.17 7.14
C THR A 47 12.11 -10.81 5.79
N ASP A 48 11.25 -11.82 5.73
CA ASP A 48 10.81 -12.44 4.48
C ASP A 48 9.61 -11.69 3.88
N GLY A 49 9.13 -10.64 4.55
CA GLY A 49 7.98 -9.84 4.17
C GLY A 49 8.26 -8.85 3.05
N ALA A 50 7.18 -8.44 2.38
CA ALA A 50 7.23 -7.40 1.33
C ALA A 50 7.77 -6.06 1.86
N ASP A 51 7.49 -5.72 3.12
CA ASP A 51 7.98 -4.49 3.73
C ASP A 51 9.51 -4.46 3.88
N TRP A 52 10.10 -5.61 4.24
CA TRP A 52 11.55 -5.71 4.40
C TRP A 52 12.27 -5.82 3.05
N THR A 53 11.83 -6.74 2.20
CA THR A 53 12.45 -7.01 0.88
C THR A 53 12.37 -5.80 -0.05
N LEU A 54 11.22 -5.10 -0.12
CA LEU A 54 11.14 -3.85 -0.89
C LEU A 54 12.09 -2.78 -0.34
N LYS A 55 12.27 -2.71 0.99
CA LYS A 55 13.13 -1.70 1.62
C LYS A 55 14.61 -1.93 1.35
N TYR A 56 15.07 -3.19 1.44
CA TYR A 56 16.49 -3.52 1.42
C TYR A 56 16.98 -4.11 0.09
N GLU A 57 16.09 -4.73 -0.68
CA GLU A 57 16.41 -5.41 -1.94
C GLU A 57 15.74 -4.75 -3.14
N GLY A 58 14.69 -3.95 -2.93
CA GLY A 58 13.97 -3.24 -3.99
C GLY A 58 13.07 -4.15 -4.84
N VAL A 59 12.84 -5.38 -4.39
CA VAL A 59 12.04 -6.40 -5.10
C VAL A 59 11.03 -7.03 -4.16
N LEU A 60 9.96 -7.58 -4.75
CA LEU A 60 9.00 -8.38 -4.00
C LEU A 60 9.56 -9.78 -3.72
N PRO A 61 9.16 -10.42 -2.61
CA PRO A 61 9.47 -11.83 -2.35
C PRO A 61 8.99 -12.77 -3.45
N ASP A 62 9.69 -13.89 -3.65
CA ASP A 62 9.40 -14.89 -4.69
C ASP A 62 8.02 -15.56 -4.56
N TYR A 63 7.34 -15.41 -3.43
CA TYR A 63 5.97 -15.88 -3.26
C TYR A 63 4.93 -14.94 -3.88
N TYR A 64 5.34 -13.84 -4.53
CA TYR A 64 4.48 -13.08 -5.43
C TYR A 64 4.66 -13.52 -6.89
N ILE A 65 3.61 -13.33 -7.69
CA ILE A 65 3.62 -13.56 -9.14
C ILE A 65 2.74 -12.52 -9.81
N THR A 66 3.19 -11.95 -10.93
CA THR A 66 2.42 -10.99 -11.70
C THR A 66 1.27 -11.66 -12.47
N MET A 67 0.30 -10.86 -12.89
CA MET A 67 -0.77 -11.34 -13.78
C MET A 67 -0.22 -11.89 -15.11
N ASP A 68 0.80 -11.25 -15.67
CA ASP A 68 1.41 -11.71 -16.92
C ASP A 68 2.10 -13.07 -16.75
N GLU A 69 2.87 -13.25 -15.67
CA GLU A 69 3.55 -14.51 -15.37
C GLU A 69 2.57 -15.66 -15.14
N ILE A 70 1.45 -15.44 -14.44
CA ILE A 70 0.46 -16.50 -14.26
C ILE A 70 -0.31 -16.81 -15.55
N GLU A 71 -0.55 -15.81 -16.42
CA GLU A 71 -1.14 -16.00 -17.74
C GLU A 71 -0.25 -16.86 -18.66
N ASP A 72 1.07 -16.69 -18.57
CA ASP A 72 2.08 -17.52 -19.25
C ASP A 72 2.05 -18.98 -18.75
N LEU A 73 1.70 -19.22 -17.48
CA LEU A 73 1.44 -20.56 -16.93
C LEU A 73 0.09 -21.15 -17.38
N GLY A 74 -0.66 -20.44 -18.24
CA GLY A 74 -1.93 -20.92 -18.79
C GLY A 74 -3.15 -20.61 -17.92
N TRP A 75 -3.00 -19.77 -16.89
CA TRP A 75 -4.15 -19.22 -16.18
C TRP A 75 -4.96 -18.31 -17.09
N ARG A 76 -6.28 -18.27 -16.89
CA ARG A 76 -7.19 -17.42 -17.67
C ARG A 76 -8.23 -16.80 -16.73
N PRO A 77 -8.77 -15.61 -17.07
CA PRO A 77 -9.84 -14.99 -16.30
C PRO A 77 -10.98 -15.98 -16.02
N LYS A 78 -11.53 -15.93 -14.79
CA LYS A 78 -12.53 -16.84 -14.20
C LYS A 78 -12.00 -18.15 -13.59
N LYS A 79 -10.71 -18.47 -13.74
CA LYS A 79 -10.08 -19.57 -12.97
C LYS A 79 -9.52 -19.06 -11.65
N HIS A 80 -9.43 -19.92 -10.63
CA HIS A 80 -8.77 -19.54 -9.38
C HIS A 80 -7.24 -19.57 -9.57
N PRO A 81 -6.51 -18.48 -9.26
CA PRO A 81 -5.04 -18.46 -9.40
C PRO A 81 -4.33 -19.61 -8.67
N LYS A 82 -4.85 -20.01 -7.51
CA LYS A 82 -4.32 -21.11 -6.70
C LYS A 82 -4.30 -22.47 -7.41
N ASP A 83 -5.13 -22.68 -8.43
CA ASP A 83 -5.12 -23.91 -9.21
C ASP A 83 -3.84 -24.07 -10.05
N TYR A 84 -3.09 -22.98 -10.24
CA TYR A 84 -1.87 -22.90 -11.04
C TYR A 84 -0.64 -22.62 -10.19
N VAL A 85 -0.80 -21.78 -9.16
CA VAL A 85 0.27 -21.34 -8.26
C VAL A 85 -0.22 -21.42 -6.81
N PRO A 86 -0.24 -22.62 -6.21
CA PRO A 86 -0.84 -22.83 -4.88
C PRO A 86 -0.15 -22.03 -3.77
N ASP A 87 1.16 -21.80 -3.92
CA ASP A 87 2.02 -21.15 -2.93
C ASP A 87 2.36 -19.69 -3.28
N LYS A 88 1.71 -19.11 -4.31
CA LYS A 88 1.95 -17.71 -4.71
C LYS A 88 0.73 -16.82 -4.58
N MET A 89 1.00 -15.55 -4.29
CA MET A 89 0.04 -14.48 -4.31
C MET A 89 0.16 -13.69 -5.61
N VAL A 90 -0.96 -13.50 -6.30
CA VAL A 90 -0.98 -12.68 -7.50
C VAL A 90 -0.84 -11.21 -7.11
N THR A 91 0.26 -10.59 -7.51
CA THR A 91 0.48 -9.15 -7.45
C THR A 91 0.03 -8.53 -8.78
N GLY A 92 -0.52 -7.32 -8.76
CA GLY A 92 -1.17 -6.85 -9.99
C GLY A 92 -1.66 -5.41 -10.02
N GLY A 93 -1.19 -4.52 -9.15
CA GLY A 93 -1.76 -3.19 -9.07
C GLY A 93 -0.78 -2.06 -9.25
N ILE A 94 -1.02 -1.20 -10.25
CA ILE A 94 -0.76 0.23 -10.06
C ILE A 94 -1.79 0.73 -9.04
N TYR A 95 -1.31 1.19 -7.89
CA TYR A 95 -2.15 1.91 -6.95
C TYR A 95 -2.38 3.32 -7.49
N GLN A 96 -3.63 3.65 -7.83
CA GLN A 96 -3.91 4.90 -8.52
C GLN A 96 -3.96 6.13 -7.60
N ASN A 97 -3.83 5.95 -6.28
CA ASN A 97 -3.93 7.02 -5.28
C ASN A 97 -5.15 7.93 -5.52
N ARG A 98 -6.32 7.35 -5.82
CA ARG A 98 -7.54 8.09 -6.22
C ARG A 98 -8.10 8.97 -5.10
N ASN A 99 -7.87 8.60 -3.85
CA ASN A 99 -8.22 9.42 -2.69
C ASN A 99 -7.21 10.55 -2.47
N GLY A 100 -6.05 10.51 -3.14
CA GLY A 100 -4.97 11.48 -2.99
C GLY A 100 -4.33 11.45 -1.61
N HIS A 101 -4.44 10.37 -0.83
CA HIS A 101 -3.91 10.34 0.54
C HIS A 101 -2.39 10.28 0.58
N LEU A 102 -1.77 9.56 -0.36
CA LEU A 102 -0.31 9.52 -0.47
C LEU A 102 0.24 10.73 -1.23
N PRO A 103 1.50 11.16 -0.95
CA PRO A 103 2.10 12.27 -1.67
C PRO A 103 2.26 11.98 -3.17
N ASN A 104 1.93 12.94 -4.03
CA ASN A 104 2.06 12.82 -5.47
C ASN A 104 3.25 13.64 -5.99
N SER A 105 3.89 13.18 -7.06
CA SER A 105 5.00 13.89 -7.71
C SER A 105 5.03 13.55 -9.21
N PRO A 106 5.45 14.46 -10.10
CA PRO A 106 5.59 14.14 -11.53
C PRO A 106 6.45 12.89 -11.76
N GLY A 107 5.90 11.92 -12.48
CA GLY A 107 6.58 10.65 -12.76
C GLY A 107 6.52 9.60 -11.64
N ARG A 108 5.91 9.91 -10.49
CA ARG A 108 5.68 8.93 -9.43
C ARG A 108 4.59 7.94 -9.84
N ILE A 109 4.91 6.67 -9.72
CA ILE A 109 4.00 5.54 -9.90
C ILE A 109 3.95 4.80 -8.58
N TRP A 110 2.74 4.55 -8.09
CA TRP A 110 2.52 3.72 -6.92
C TRP A 110 2.11 2.31 -7.36
N HIS A 111 2.64 1.33 -6.65
CA HIS A 111 2.32 -0.08 -6.78
C HIS A 111 1.71 -0.58 -5.48
N GLU A 112 0.93 -1.65 -5.53
CA GLU A 112 0.35 -2.25 -4.34
C GLU A 112 0.36 -3.78 -4.37
N VAL A 113 0.38 -4.35 -3.16
CA VAL A 113 0.37 -5.79 -2.95
C VAL A 113 -0.37 -6.18 -1.68
N ASP A 114 -1.07 -7.32 -1.71
CA ASP A 114 -1.73 -7.93 -0.55
C ASP A 114 -0.72 -8.43 0.47
N ILE A 115 -0.98 -8.24 1.75
CA ILE A 115 -0.15 -8.77 2.84
C ILE A 115 -1.00 -9.49 3.89
N ASN A 116 -0.37 -10.31 4.73
CA ASN A 116 -0.98 -10.93 5.91
C ASN A 116 -2.26 -11.73 5.60
N TYR A 117 -2.30 -12.38 4.44
CA TYR A 117 -3.43 -13.16 3.97
C TYR A 117 -2.95 -14.32 3.09
N GLU A 118 -3.53 -15.50 3.27
CA GLU A 118 -3.18 -16.68 2.49
C GLU A 118 -4.36 -17.20 1.66
N GLN A 119 -5.60 -17.17 2.18
CA GLN A 119 -6.77 -17.76 1.51
C GLN A 119 -8.13 -17.21 1.99
N GLY A 120 -9.16 -17.32 1.15
CA GLY A 120 -10.53 -16.86 1.43
C GLY A 120 -10.87 -15.49 0.84
N LYS A 121 -11.54 -14.61 1.58
CA LYS A 121 -11.77 -13.22 1.13
C LYS A 121 -10.52 -12.39 1.40
N ARG A 122 -10.04 -11.63 0.41
CA ARG A 122 -8.92 -10.67 0.58
C ARG A 122 -9.18 -9.81 1.81
N ASN A 123 -8.15 -9.60 2.62
CA ASN A 123 -8.22 -8.73 3.78
C ASN A 123 -8.12 -7.24 3.36
N SER A 124 -8.07 -6.34 4.34
CA SER A 124 -7.92 -4.89 4.16
C SER A 124 -6.47 -4.40 4.10
N GLN A 125 -5.48 -5.30 4.17
CA GLN A 125 -4.09 -4.92 4.46
C GLN A 125 -3.21 -4.98 3.22
N ARG A 126 -2.44 -3.92 2.96
CA ARG A 126 -1.59 -3.80 1.78
C ARG A 126 -0.27 -3.13 2.10
N ILE A 127 0.76 -3.48 1.35
CA ILE A 127 1.92 -2.61 1.13
C ILE A 127 1.69 -1.81 -0.15
N VAL A 128 2.03 -0.52 -0.11
CA VAL A 128 2.00 0.40 -1.24
C VAL A 128 3.37 1.04 -1.36
N TRP A 129 4.03 0.93 -2.51
CA TRP A 129 5.37 1.49 -2.71
C TRP A 129 5.48 2.26 -4.01
N SER A 130 6.35 3.26 -4.04
CA SER A 130 6.58 4.07 -5.23
C SER A 130 7.83 3.63 -5.98
N ASN A 131 7.87 3.96 -7.27
CA ASN A 131 9.05 3.81 -8.11
C ASN A 131 10.24 4.70 -7.69
N ASP A 132 10.02 5.68 -6.80
CA ASP A 132 11.04 6.58 -6.26
C ASP A 132 11.41 6.30 -4.79
N GLY A 133 11.00 5.15 -4.23
CA GLY A 133 11.54 4.60 -2.99
C GLY A 133 10.72 4.84 -1.71
N LEU A 134 9.53 5.42 -1.80
CA LEU A 134 8.61 5.50 -0.67
C LEU A 134 7.88 4.19 -0.49
N ILE A 135 7.69 3.76 0.77
CA ILE A 135 7.00 2.52 1.11
C ILE A 135 6.03 2.82 2.25
N PHE A 136 4.78 2.41 2.09
CA PHE A 136 3.72 2.57 3.07
C PHE A 136 3.00 1.24 3.31
N VAL A 137 2.48 1.06 4.52
CA VAL A 137 1.55 0.00 4.86
C VAL A 137 0.19 0.59 5.22
N THR A 138 -0.88 -0.06 4.79
CA THR A 138 -2.26 0.21 5.26
C THR A 138 -2.84 -1.07 5.83
N TYR A 139 -3.55 -0.95 6.96
CA TYR A 139 -4.23 -2.07 7.60
C TYR A 139 -5.76 -2.00 7.50
N ASP A 140 -6.27 -0.86 7.02
CA ASP A 140 -7.68 -0.47 7.10
C ASP A 140 -8.26 -0.12 5.72
N HIS A 141 -7.75 -0.76 4.67
CA HIS A 141 -8.22 -0.62 3.29
C HIS A 141 -8.05 0.81 2.77
N TYR A 142 -6.81 1.30 2.84
CA TYR A 142 -6.36 2.59 2.29
C TYR A 142 -6.96 3.83 2.97
N ALA A 143 -7.56 3.68 4.16
CA ALA A 143 -8.07 4.81 4.92
C ALA A 143 -6.92 5.56 5.59
N THR A 144 -6.00 4.83 6.24
CA THR A 144 -4.77 5.35 6.83
C THR A 144 -3.55 4.58 6.35
N PHE A 145 -2.38 5.22 6.47
CA PHE A 145 -1.10 4.67 6.05
C PHE A 145 -0.02 4.99 7.09
N HIS A 146 0.97 4.10 7.17
CA HIS A 146 2.19 4.30 7.93
C HIS A 146 3.39 4.12 7.01
N GLU A 147 4.36 5.04 7.07
CA GLU A 147 5.60 4.92 6.32
C GLU A 147 6.44 3.75 6.86
N VAL A 148 6.99 2.94 5.97
CA VAL A 148 7.92 1.86 6.31
C VAL A 148 9.35 2.36 6.18
N VAL A 149 10.07 2.40 7.30
CA VAL A 149 11.43 2.95 7.40
C VAL A 149 12.51 1.93 7.73
#